data_AF-A0A8J1XL52-F1
#
_entry.id   AF-A0A8J1XL52-F1
#
_cell.length_a   1.000
_cell.length_b   1.000
_cell.length_c   1.000
_cell.angle_alpha   90.00
_cell.angle_beta   90.00
_cell.angle_gamma   90.00
#
_symmetry.space_group_name_H-M   'P 1'
#
loop_
_entity.id
_entity.type
_entity.pdbx_description
1 polymer ?
#
loop_
_entity_poly.entity_id
_entity_poly.type
_entity_poly.pdbx_seq_one_letter_code
_entity_poly.pdbx_strand_id
1 'polypeptide(L)'
;MCDIACIDRQLGTNSIIRTIPNYCVNNRGMDCGDTIANWFNDYLNKTNLRVIYFYEQQVFFQRDMIAFESYVEQYTKPWDMTTFSDGAPITVISEKSVYDLNTRLDEEDKVTDANFRMNLIVKGCAPYTEDSWDVFYIGDQTKIHLWSACPRCIAPNVNPVTGTRNKNYQPRKKLQQYRPGTEFKATLDTNARKFLADWPLMGTFCGVDVCGTIKVGDAVRG
;
A
#
# COMPACT_ATOMS: atom_id res chain seq x y z
N MET A 1 24.19 19.46 -23.46
CA MET A 1 23.38 19.66 -22.24
C MET A 1 21.97 19.23 -22.59
N CYS A 2 21.49 18.16 -21.97
CA CYS A 2 20.12 17.69 -22.18
C CYS A 2 19.30 18.14 -20.97
N ASP A 3 18.44 19.12 -21.19
CA ASP A 3 17.48 19.58 -20.20
C ASP A 3 16.32 18.60 -20.07
N ILE A 4 15.91 18.34 -18.83
CA ILE A 4 14.62 17.72 -18.53
C ILE A 4 13.58 18.83 -18.69
N ALA A 5 12.91 18.89 -19.83
CA ALA A 5 11.73 19.70 -19.99
C ALA A 5 10.58 19.02 -19.22
N CYS A 6 10.14 19.64 -18.11
CA CYS A 6 8.84 19.32 -17.54
C CYS A 6 7.78 19.75 -18.57
N ILE A 7 7.15 18.81 -19.25
CA ILE A 7 5.99 19.11 -20.09
C ILE A 7 4.83 19.38 -19.14
N ASP A 8 4.67 20.64 -18.73
CA ASP A 8 3.41 21.14 -18.18
C ASP A 8 2.36 21.09 -19.29
N ARG A 9 1.80 19.89 -19.50
CA ARG A 9 0.60 19.75 -20.33
C ARG A 9 -0.53 20.30 -19.48
N GLN A 10 -0.95 21.53 -19.76
CA GLN A 10 -2.27 22.00 -19.36
C GLN A 10 -3.28 20.92 -19.81
N LEU A 11 -3.82 20.17 -18.86
CA LEU A 11 -4.92 19.24 -19.13
C LEU A 11 -6.06 20.12 -19.63
N GLY A 12 -6.41 19.98 -20.91
CA GLY A 12 -7.35 20.85 -21.57
C GLY A 12 -8.67 20.98 -20.79
N THR A 13 -9.31 22.13 -20.92
CA THR A 13 -10.58 22.51 -20.27
C THR A 13 -11.78 21.57 -20.55
N ASN A 14 -11.58 20.49 -21.33
CA ASN A 14 -12.56 19.45 -21.68
C ASN A 14 -12.32 18.11 -20.94
N SER A 15 -11.69 18.13 -19.76
CA SER A 15 -11.34 16.90 -19.04
C SER A 15 -12.59 16.16 -18.52
N ILE A 16 -12.74 14.88 -18.87
CA ILE A 16 -13.85 14.04 -18.38
C ILE A 16 -13.51 13.53 -16.98
N ILE A 17 -14.33 13.90 -15.99
CA ILE A 17 -14.26 13.38 -14.62
C ILE A 17 -15.08 12.11 -14.55
N ARG A 18 -14.48 11.02 -14.07
CA ARG A 18 -15.19 9.76 -13.81
C ARG A 18 -15.25 9.47 -12.33
N THR A 19 -16.40 8.96 -11.89
CA THR A 19 -16.59 8.39 -10.55
C THR A 19 -16.40 6.89 -10.64
N ILE A 20 -15.52 6.33 -9.82
CA ILE A 20 -15.22 4.90 -9.78
C ILE A 20 -15.44 4.38 -8.35
N PRO A 21 -16.19 3.27 -8.19
CA PRO A 21 -16.25 2.56 -6.93
C PRO A 21 -14.88 1.97 -6.57
N ASN A 22 -14.36 2.32 -5.40
CA ASN A 22 -13.16 1.76 -4.81
C ASN A 22 -13.46 1.37 -3.36
N TYR A 23 -13.51 0.07 -3.05
CA TYR A 23 -13.84 -0.45 -1.71
C TYR A 23 -14.99 0.33 -1.02
N CYS A 24 -16.18 0.31 -1.63
CA CYS A 24 -17.42 0.94 -1.12
C CYS A 24 -17.46 2.48 -1.11
N VAL A 25 -16.39 3.18 -1.50
CA VAL A 25 -16.41 4.64 -1.70
C VAL A 25 -16.28 5.01 -3.18
N ASN A 26 -16.82 6.17 -3.55
CA ASN A 26 -16.77 6.68 -4.90
C ASN A 26 -15.61 7.67 -5.05
N ASN A 27 -14.51 7.23 -5.64
CA ASN A 27 -13.39 8.11 -5.95
C ASN A 27 -13.60 8.79 -7.30
N ARG A 28 -13.11 10.02 -7.45
CA ARG A 28 -13.13 10.74 -8.74
C ARG A 28 -11.72 10.88 -9.29
N GLY A 29 -11.60 10.83 -10.62
CA GLY A 29 -10.35 11.07 -11.31
C GLY A 29 -10.57 11.58 -12.74
N MET A 30 -9.55 12.22 -13.28
CA MET A 30 -9.50 12.69 -14.66
C MET A 30 -9.20 11.53 -15.60
N ASP A 31 -10.02 11.35 -16.62
CA ASP A 31 -9.78 10.37 -17.68
C ASP A 31 -8.53 10.75 -18.50
N CYS A 32 -7.63 9.78 -18.70
CA CYS A 32 -6.36 9.97 -19.41
C CYS A 32 -6.50 9.94 -20.96
N GLY A 33 -7.71 9.84 -21.48
CA GLY A 33 -8.03 9.85 -22.91
C GLY A 33 -7.99 8.48 -23.58
N ASP A 34 -8.52 8.45 -24.81
CA ASP A 34 -8.72 7.21 -25.56
C ASP A 34 -7.41 6.55 -25.99
N THR A 35 -6.38 7.34 -26.29
CA THR A 35 -5.06 6.78 -26.65
C THR A 35 -4.48 5.92 -25.53
N ILE A 36 -4.53 6.41 -24.29
CA ILE A 36 -4.03 5.66 -23.12
C ILE A 36 -4.96 4.48 -22.83
N ALA A 37 -6.28 4.68 -22.88
CA ALA A 37 -7.24 3.62 -22.66
C ALA A 37 -7.08 2.46 -23.66
N ASN A 38 -6.97 2.76 -24.96
CA ASN A 38 -6.83 1.75 -26.01
C ASN A 38 -5.56 0.92 -25.82
N TRP A 39 -4.44 1.56 -25.48
CA TRP A 39 -3.20 0.84 -25.20
C TRP A 39 -3.36 -0.23 -24.10
N PHE A 40 -4.02 0.09 -22.99
CA PHE A 40 -4.25 -0.87 -21.91
C PHE A 40 -5.26 -1.96 -22.29
N ASN A 41 -6.30 -1.61 -23.06
CA ASN A 41 -7.26 -2.57 -23.57
C ASN A 41 -6.59 -3.61 -24.48
N ASP A 42 -5.75 -3.16 -25.40
CA ASP A 42 -5.00 -4.05 -26.30
C ASP A 42 -4.03 -4.93 -25.51
N TYR A 43 -3.23 -4.34 -24.62
CA TYR A 43 -2.24 -5.07 -23.84
C TYR A 43 -2.86 -6.13 -22.91
N LEU A 44 -3.97 -5.80 -22.25
CA LEU A 44 -4.65 -6.69 -21.30
C LEU A 44 -5.73 -7.57 -21.95
N ASN A 45 -5.92 -7.46 -23.27
CA ASN A 45 -7.01 -8.08 -24.02
C ASN A 45 -8.39 -7.84 -23.35
N LYS A 46 -8.69 -6.56 -23.12
CA LYS A 46 -9.96 -6.05 -22.58
C LYS A 46 -10.55 -5.03 -23.55
N THR A 47 -11.81 -4.68 -23.38
CA THR A 47 -12.51 -3.77 -24.31
C THR A 47 -13.08 -2.51 -23.67
N ASN A 48 -13.08 -2.42 -22.33
CA ASN A 48 -13.78 -1.36 -21.58
C ASN A 48 -12.95 -0.80 -20.42
N LEU A 49 -11.61 -0.85 -20.50
CA LEU A 49 -10.75 -0.21 -19.51
C LEU A 49 -10.59 1.28 -19.79
N ARG A 50 -10.56 2.08 -18.72
CA ARG A 50 -10.16 3.48 -18.72
C ARG A 50 -9.05 3.66 -17.69
N VAL A 51 -8.11 4.55 -17.98
CA VAL A 51 -7.10 4.99 -17.02
C VAL A 51 -7.52 6.34 -16.48
N ILE A 52 -7.56 6.45 -15.16
CA ILE A 52 -7.88 7.68 -14.46
C ILE A 52 -6.69 8.14 -13.62
N TYR A 53 -6.53 9.45 -13.54
CA TYR A 53 -5.49 10.11 -12.76
C TYR A 53 -6.13 11.04 -11.73
N PHE A 54 -5.57 11.07 -10.52
CA PHE A 54 -6.01 11.99 -9.48
C PHE A 54 -5.25 13.32 -9.63
N TYR A 55 -5.97 14.43 -9.80
CA TYR A 55 -5.37 15.77 -9.92
C TYR A 55 -5.78 16.64 -8.74
N GLU A 56 -4.78 17.01 -7.94
CA GLU A 56 -4.90 17.62 -6.60
C GLU A 56 -5.59 18.99 -6.59
N GLN A 57 -5.51 19.78 -7.68
CA GLN A 57 -6.11 21.13 -7.71
C GLN A 57 -7.62 21.14 -7.96
N GLN A 58 -8.22 20.01 -8.30
CA GLN A 58 -9.66 19.87 -8.37
C GLN A 58 -10.08 19.06 -7.16
N VAL A 59 -10.83 19.69 -6.25
CA VAL A 59 -11.29 19.15 -4.97
C VAL A 59 -12.08 17.85 -5.20
N PHE A 60 -11.36 16.74 -5.31
CA PHE A 60 -11.90 15.40 -5.37
C PHE A 60 -11.60 14.80 -4.02
N PHE A 61 -12.65 14.67 -3.22
CA PHE A 61 -12.65 14.16 -1.86
C PHE A 61 -11.53 13.15 -1.64
N GLN A 62 -10.60 13.52 -0.77
CA GLN A 62 -9.74 12.55 -0.13
C GLN A 62 -10.64 11.51 0.52
N ARG A 63 -10.30 10.23 0.33
CA ARG A 63 -11.06 9.15 0.94
C ARG A 63 -10.75 9.20 2.43
N ASP A 64 -11.72 9.66 3.23
CA ASP A 64 -11.85 9.16 4.59
C ASP A 64 -11.96 7.64 4.47
N MET A 65 -11.14 6.90 5.20
CA MET A 65 -11.08 5.44 5.09
C MET A 65 -12.28 4.74 5.74
N ILE A 66 -13.48 5.26 5.48
CA ILE A 66 -14.79 4.87 6.02
C ILE A 66 -15.08 3.36 5.79
N ALA A 67 -14.48 2.73 4.78
CA ALA A 67 -14.62 1.29 4.58
C ALA A 67 -13.81 0.41 5.57
N PHE A 68 -12.91 1.00 6.36
CA PHE A 68 -12.07 0.31 7.35
C PHE A 68 -12.32 0.74 8.80
N GLU A 69 -13.32 1.60 9.05
CA GLU A 69 -13.58 2.25 10.34
C GLU A 69 -13.38 1.31 11.54
N SER A 70 -14.05 0.15 11.59
CA SER A 70 -14.07 -0.61 12.85
C SER A 70 -12.72 -1.11 13.39
N TYR A 71 -11.67 -1.32 12.58
CA TYR A 71 -10.41 -1.90 13.09
C TYR A 71 -9.21 -0.96 13.17
N VAL A 72 -9.22 0.16 12.44
CA VAL A 72 -8.12 1.14 12.46
C VAL A 72 -8.53 2.53 12.92
N GLU A 73 -9.82 2.82 13.08
CA GLU A 73 -10.32 4.18 13.39
C GLU A 73 -9.63 4.82 14.59
N GLN A 74 -9.37 4.07 15.66
CA GLN A 74 -8.69 4.58 16.86
C GLN A 74 -7.21 4.96 16.64
N TYR A 75 -6.61 4.52 15.53
CA TYR A 75 -5.21 4.79 15.18
C TYR A 75 -5.05 5.77 14.02
N THR A 76 -6.10 5.97 13.22
CA THR A 76 -6.12 6.94 12.12
C THR A 76 -6.39 8.35 12.62
N LYS A 77 -5.95 9.36 11.86
CA LYS A 77 -6.16 10.79 12.14
C LYS A 77 -6.96 11.44 11.02
N PRO A 78 -7.63 12.60 11.26
CA PRO A 78 -8.45 13.24 10.24
C PRO A 78 -7.72 13.67 8.95
N TRP A 79 -6.39 13.77 8.99
CA TRP A 79 -5.56 14.09 7.82
C TRP A 79 -4.95 12.85 7.15
N ASP A 80 -5.23 11.65 7.66
CA ASP A 80 -4.78 10.39 7.07
C ASP A 80 -5.62 10.06 5.84
N MET A 81 -5.14 10.49 4.69
CA MET A 81 -5.92 10.52 3.45
C MET A 81 -5.26 9.70 2.35
N THR A 82 -6.07 8.96 1.61
CA THR A 82 -5.64 8.17 0.45
C THR A 82 -6.42 8.55 -0.81
N THR A 83 -5.84 8.28 -1.97
CA THR A 83 -6.50 8.39 -3.27
C THR A 83 -6.99 7.01 -3.72
N PHE A 84 -6.24 6.34 -4.59
CA PHE A 84 -6.53 5.00 -5.10
C PHE A 84 -5.84 3.88 -4.31
N SER A 85 -4.95 4.20 -3.36
CA SER A 85 -4.30 3.19 -2.51
C SER A 85 -5.36 2.49 -1.66
N ASP A 86 -5.16 1.17 -1.48
CA ASP A 86 -6.12 0.29 -0.80
C ASP A 86 -6.35 0.72 0.65
N GLY A 87 -5.28 0.66 1.46
CA GLY A 87 -5.36 0.71 2.91
C GLY A 87 -4.84 1.98 3.58
N ALA A 88 -3.67 2.52 3.19
CA ALA A 88 -2.98 3.60 3.91
C ALA A 88 -2.17 4.52 2.97
N PRO A 89 -1.86 5.77 3.36
CA PRO A 89 -1.04 6.68 2.57
C PRO A 89 0.41 6.21 2.47
N ILE A 90 0.95 5.63 3.55
CA ILE A 90 2.29 5.06 3.60
C ILE A 90 2.24 3.66 4.19
N THR A 91 3.05 2.77 3.63
CA THR A 91 3.19 1.39 4.06
C THR A 91 4.66 1.05 4.25
N VAL A 92 4.97 0.30 5.31
CA VAL A 92 6.35 0.00 5.71
C VAL A 92 6.56 -1.49 5.90
N ILE A 93 7.73 -1.97 5.53
CA ILE A 93 8.17 -3.35 5.78
C ILE A 93 9.65 -3.36 6.10
N SER A 94 10.11 -4.27 6.96
CA SER A 94 11.55 -4.49 7.10
C SER A 94 12.06 -5.54 6.11
N GLU A 95 13.28 -5.33 5.61
CA GLU A 95 13.99 -6.30 4.76
C GLU A 95 14.13 -7.65 5.48
N LYS A 96 14.34 -7.61 6.81
CA LYS A 96 14.49 -8.80 7.64
C LYS A 96 13.18 -9.57 7.84
N SER A 97 12.01 -8.92 7.79
CA SER A 97 10.71 -9.62 7.72
C SER A 97 10.61 -10.47 6.46
N VAL A 98 10.95 -9.91 5.30
CA VAL A 98 10.92 -10.64 4.02
C VAL A 98 11.93 -11.78 4.02
N TYR A 99 13.12 -11.55 4.57
CA TYR A 99 14.12 -12.59 4.75
C TYR A 99 13.61 -13.74 5.63
N ASP A 100 13.07 -13.44 6.81
CA ASP A 100 12.52 -14.49 7.70
C ASP A 100 11.42 -15.30 7.02
N LEU A 101 10.49 -14.65 6.30
CA LEU A 101 9.49 -15.35 5.50
C LEU A 101 10.13 -16.31 4.49
N ASN A 102 11.15 -15.87 3.75
CA ASN A 102 11.83 -16.69 2.75
C ASN A 102 12.60 -17.88 3.36
N THR A 103 12.99 -17.84 4.64
CA THR A 103 13.56 -19.02 5.32
C THR A 103 12.54 -20.13 5.56
N ARG A 104 11.24 -19.81 5.43
CA ARG A 104 10.10 -20.71 5.68
C ARG A 104 9.42 -21.16 4.38
N LEU A 105 9.92 -20.73 3.23
CA LEU A 105 9.39 -21.02 1.89
C LEU A 105 10.35 -21.92 1.13
N ASP A 106 9.80 -22.75 0.26
CA ASP A 106 10.57 -23.51 -0.72
C ASP A 106 11.20 -22.56 -1.75
N GLU A 107 12.28 -22.97 -2.41
CA GLU A 107 13.08 -22.11 -3.30
C GLU A 107 12.23 -21.47 -4.41
N GLU A 108 11.36 -22.26 -5.04
CA GLU A 108 10.45 -21.82 -6.10
C GLU A 108 9.35 -20.85 -5.63
N ASP A 109 9.11 -20.78 -4.32
CA ASP A 109 8.05 -20.00 -3.70
C ASP A 109 8.59 -18.70 -3.05
N LYS A 110 9.91 -18.49 -3.07
CA LYS A 110 10.55 -17.29 -2.52
C LYS A 110 10.04 -16.02 -3.17
N VAL A 111 9.98 -14.97 -2.36
CA VAL A 111 9.44 -13.66 -2.74
C VAL A 111 10.44 -12.54 -2.48
N THR A 112 10.14 -11.37 -3.05
CA THR A 112 10.87 -10.12 -2.78
C THR A 112 9.95 -9.12 -2.10
N ASP A 113 10.51 -8.03 -1.59
CA ASP A 113 9.76 -6.87 -1.10
C ASP A 113 8.75 -6.33 -2.15
N ALA A 114 9.07 -6.43 -3.45
CA ALA A 114 8.18 -6.03 -4.53
C ALA A 114 6.84 -6.80 -4.57
N ASN A 115 6.80 -8.05 -4.07
CA ASN A 115 5.54 -8.78 -3.90
C ASN A 115 4.60 -8.06 -2.92
N PHE A 116 5.15 -7.32 -1.95
CA PHE A 116 4.38 -6.71 -0.88
C PHE A 116 3.86 -5.30 -1.20
N ARG A 117 4.40 -4.63 -2.22
CA ARG A 117 3.99 -3.30 -2.70
C ARG A 117 4.03 -2.25 -1.57
N MET A 118 5.09 -2.33 -0.78
CA MET A 118 5.33 -1.42 0.34
C MET A 118 6.02 -0.15 -0.16
N ASN A 119 5.72 0.99 0.45
CA ASN A 119 6.35 2.25 0.06
C ASN A 119 7.78 2.35 0.60
N LEU A 120 7.98 1.92 1.85
CA LEU A 120 9.26 2.03 2.56
C LEU A 120 9.77 0.66 2.98
N ILE A 121 11.04 0.40 2.67
CA ILE A 121 11.75 -0.81 3.09
C ILE A 121 12.83 -0.40 4.09
N VAL A 122 12.68 -0.83 5.34
CA VAL A 122 13.61 -0.51 6.42
C VAL A 122 14.64 -1.63 6.58
N LYS A 123 15.90 -1.26 6.82
CA LYS A 123 17.01 -2.20 7.03
C LYS A 123 17.62 -2.01 8.42
N GLY A 124 18.40 -3.00 8.86
CA GLY A 124 19.16 -2.91 10.11
C GLY A 124 18.35 -3.16 11.39
N CYS A 125 17.12 -3.67 11.28
CA CYS A 125 16.30 -4.08 12.42
C CYS A 125 16.05 -5.61 12.41
N ALA A 126 15.59 -6.15 13.53
CA ALA A 126 15.16 -7.55 13.60
C ALA A 126 13.90 -7.77 12.74
N PRO A 127 13.62 -9.01 12.28
CA PRO A 127 12.38 -9.32 11.59
C PRO A 127 11.18 -8.80 12.39
N TYR A 128 10.25 -8.16 11.69
CA TYR A 128 8.96 -7.72 12.23
C TYR A 128 9.04 -6.60 13.27
N THR A 129 10.20 -5.94 13.42
CA THR A 129 10.34 -4.79 14.34
C THR A 129 9.32 -3.70 14.03
N GLU A 130 8.94 -3.54 12.76
CA GLU A 130 7.94 -2.57 12.30
C GLU A 130 6.58 -2.72 13.00
N ASP A 131 6.24 -3.91 13.49
CA ASP A 131 4.99 -4.19 14.18
C ASP A 131 4.88 -3.47 15.54
N SER A 132 6.02 -3.09 16.12
CA SER A 132 6.13 -2.57 17.49
C SER A 132 6.22 -1.06 17.57
N TRP A 133 6.41 -0.36 16.44
CA TRP A 133 6.54 1.09 16.43
C TRP A 133 5.18 1.74 16.68
N ASP A 134 5.03 2.55 17.72
CA ASP A 134 3.83 3.38 17.87
C ASP A 134 3.97 4.65 17.00
N VAL A 135 5.14 5.28 17.08
CA VAL A 135 5.56 6.44 16.29
C VAL A 135 7.03 6.25 15.96
N PHE A 136 7.45 6.66 14.77
CA PHE A 136 8.86 6.67 14.39
C PHE A 136 9.18 7.85 13.47
N TYR A 137 10.47 8.13 13.35
CA TYR A 137 11.02 9.24 12.61
C TYR A 137 11.93 8.72 11.49
N ILE A 138 11.89 9.41 10.34
CA ILE A 138 12.82 9.17 9.23
C ILE A 138 13.53 10.48 8.92
N GLY A 139 14.86 10.43 8.91
CA GLY A 139 15.67 11.64 8.76
C GLY A 139 15.46 12.60 9.94
N ASP A 140 15.47 13.90 9.67
CA ASP A 140 15.47 14.92 10.73
C ASP A 140 14.07 15.43 11.11
N GLN A 141 13.09 15.30 10.21
CA GLN A 141 11.80 15.99 10.34
C GLN A 141 10.58 15.08 10.18
N THR A 142 10.67 14.04 9.36
CA THR A 142 9.50 13.25 8.99
C THR A 142 9.07 12.37 10.14
N LYS A 143 7.83 12.56 10.62
CA LYS A 143 7.24 11.80 11.72
C LYS A 143 6.09 10.95 11.19
N ILE A 144 6.10 9.66 11.51
CA ILE A 144 5.16 8.67 11.02
C ILE A 144 4.55 7.94 12.23
N HIS A 145 3.23 7.72 12.22
CA HIS A 145 2.54 6.91 13.22
C HIS A 145 2.04 5.61 12.60
N LEU A 146 2.10 4.54 13.38
CA LEU A 146 1.56 3.25 13.00
C LEU A 146 0.04 3.24 13.16
N TRP A 147 -0.66 2.60 12.23
CA TRP A 147 -2.07 2.25 12.42
C TRP A 147 -2.23 0.79 12.82
N SER A 148 -1.77 -0.10 11.95
CA SER A 148 -1.93 -1.54 12.10
C SER A 148 -0.89 -2.28 11.28
N ALA A 149 -0.72 -3.57 11.53
CA ALA A 149 -0.15 -4.45 10.53
C ALA A 149 -1.03 -4.48 9.26
N CYS A 150 -0.40 -4.72 8.13
CA CYS A 150 -1.07 -4.82 6.83
C CYS A 150 -1.62 -6.26 6.64
N PRO A 151 -2.95 -6.44 6.58
CA PRO A 151 -3.54 -7.73 6.21
C PRO A 151 -3.22 -8.07 4.76
N ARG A 152 -2.76 -9.29 4.51
CA ARG A 152 -2.33 -9.72 3.18
C ARG A 152 -3.44 -10.48 2.46
N CYS A 153 -3.93 -9.86 1.38
CA CYS A 153 -4.77 -10.52 0.40
C CYS A 153 -3.95 -11.46 -0.51
N ILE A 154 -4.52 -11.90 -1.64
CA ILE A 154 -3.84 -12.80 -2.59
C ILE A 154 -2.81 -12.10 -3.49
N ALA A 155 -2.79 -10.76 -3.53
CA ALA A 155 -1.90 -9.98 -4.40
C ALA A 155 -0.39 -10.30 -4.26
N PRO A 156 0.16 -10.64 -3.07
CA PRO A 156 1.56 -11.03 -2.93
C PRO A 156 1.93 -12.32 -3.67
N ASN A 157 0.93 -13.14 -3.99
CA ASN A 157 1.15 -14.41 -4.69
C ASN A 157 1.44 -14.21 -6.18
N VAL A 158 1.35 -12.99 -6.71
CA VAL A 158 1.68 -12.71 -8.10
C VAL A 158 3.16 -12.36 -8.19
N ASN A 159 3.91 -13.07 -9.04
CA ASN A 159 5.29 -12.73 -9.34
C ASN A 159 5.33 -11.36 -10.06
N PRO A 160 6.07 -10.37 -9.54
CA PRO A 160 6.06 -9.00 -10.08
C PRO A 160 6.74 -8.88 -11.45
N VAL A 161 7.60 -9.83 -11.82
CA VAL A 161 8.31 -9.84 -13.12
C VAL A 161 7.46 -10.51 -14.19
N THR A 162 6.83 -11.65 -13.89
CA THR A 162 6.11 -12.45 -14.89
C THR A 162 4.61 -12.19 -14.93
N GLY A 163 4.05 -11.55 -13.90
CA GLY A 163 2.60 -11.39 -13.74
C GLY A 163 1.85 -12.70 -13.44
N THR A 164 2.55 -13.82 -13.27
CA THR A 164 1.92 -15.12 -13.01
C THR A 164 1.68 -15.35 -11.52
N ARG A 165 0.52 -15.87 -11.17
CA ARG A 165 0.21 -16.27 -9.79
C ARG A 165 0.93 -17.58 -9.43
N ASN A 166 1.51 -17.60 -8.24
CA ASN A 166 2.12 -18.77 -7.63
C ASN A 166 1.06 -19.88 -7.42
N LYS A 167 1.36 -21.10 -7.91
CA LYS A 167 0.43 -22.25 -7.90
C LYS A 167 0.22 -22.84 -6.50
N ASN A 168 1.19 -22.66 -5.60
CA ASN A 168 1.16 -23.16 -4.23
C ASN A 168 0.46 -22.19 -3.26
N TYR A 169 -0.12 -21.10 -3.79
CA TYR A 169 -0.75 -20.02 -3.02
C TYR A 169 0.23 -19.31 -2.06
N GLN A 170 1.53 -19.33 -2.37
CA GLN A 170 2.56 -18.62 -1.61
C GLN A 170 2.72 -17.17 -2.06
N PRO A 171 3.12 -16.25 -1.16
CA PRO A 171 3.50 -16.50 0.24
C PRO A 171 2.33 -16.47 1.23
N ARG A 172 1.11 -16.12 0.79
CA ARG A 172 -0.03 -15.93 1.68
C ARG A 172 -0.34 -17.16 2.53
N LYS A 173 -0.28 -18.36 1.93
CA LYS A 173 -0.52 -19.63 2.64
C LYS A 173 0.46 -19.82 3.80
N LYS A 174 1.75 -19.56 3.58
CA LYS A 174 2.76 -19.65 4.65
C LYS A 174 2.49 -18.61 5.74
N LEU A 175 2.28 -17.34 5.37
CA LEU A 175 2.00 -16.29 6.35
C LEU A 175 0.80 -16.63 7.24
N GLN A 176 -0.26 -17.24 6.69
CA GLN A 176 -1.44 -17.64 7.48
C GLN A 176 -1.09 -18.62 8.62
N GLN A 177 -0.04 -19.43 8.44
CA GLN A 177 0.36 -20.46 9.40
C GLN A 177 1.13 -19.91 10.60
N TYR A 178 1.88 -18.81 10.42
CA TYR A 178 2.81 -18.33 11.46
C TYR A 178 2.69 -16.85 11.79
N ARG A 179 1.90 -16.08 11.04
CA ARG A 179 1.55 -14.68 11.31
C ARG A 179 0.05 -14.45 11.09
N PRO A 180 -0.84 -15.20 11.80
CA PRO A 180 -2.26 -14.95 11.73
C PRO A 180 -2.60 -13.58 12.34
N GLY A 181 -3.64 -12.93 11.84
CA GLY A 181 -4.03 -11.59 12.27
C GLY A 181 -4.60 -11.49 13.68
N THR A 182 -4.55 -12.55 14.48
CA THR A 182 -4.92 -12.55 15.89
C THR A 182 -3.79 -12.10 16.83
N GLU A 183 -2.57 -11.90 16.34
CA GLU A 183 -1.37 -11.72 17.18
C GLU A 183 -0.87 -10.26 17.30
N PHE A 184 -1.56 -9.27 16.74
CA PHE A 184 -1.03 -7.90 16.62
C PHE A 184 -1.58 -6.91 17.67
N LYS A 185 -0.81 -5.88 18.07
CA LYS A 185 -1.21 -4.89 19.10
C LYS A 185 -2.47 -4.10 18.74
N ALA A 186 -2.68 -3.76 17.47
CA ALA A 186 -3.94 -3.15 17.00
C ALA A 186 -5.13 -4.13 17.03
N THR A 187 -4.88 -5.45 17.13
CA THR A 187 -5.92 -6.47 17.33
C THR A 187 -6.28 -6.61 18.81
N LEU A 188 -6.13 -5.57 19.63
CA LEU A 188 -6.57 -5.62 21.02
C LEU A 188 -8.04 -5.21 21.19
N ASP A 189 -8.62 -4.53 20.20
CA ASP A 189 -10.08 -4.31 20.10
C ASP A 189 -10.81 -5.54 19.52
N THR A 190 -12.04 -5.78 19.98
CA THR A 190 -12.84 -6.97 19.63
C THR A 190 -13.25 -6.99 18.15
N ASN A 191 -13.58 -5.83 17.57
CA ASN A 191 -13.96 -5.74 16.16
C ASN A 191 -12.73 -5.95 15.26
N ALA A 192 -11.59 -5.38 15.64
CA ALA A 192 -10.33 -5.56 14.94
C ALA A 192 -9.87 -7.03 14.92
N ARG A 193 -9.96 -7.72 16.05
CA ARG A 193 -9.67 -9.17 16.13
C ARG A 193 -10.53 -9.97 15.17
N LYS A 194 -11.84 -9.71 15.16
CA LYS A 194 -12.78 -10.47 14.33
C LYS A 194 -12.49 -10.27 12.84
N PHE A 195 -12.19 -9.05 12.42
CA PHE A 195 -11.85 -8.79 11.02
C PHE A 195 -10.51 -9.42 10.62
N LEU A 196 -9.46 -9.22 11.42
CA LEU A 196 -8.10 -9.64 11.07
C LEU A 196 -7.83 -11.14 11.28
N ALA A 197 -8.66 -11.86 12.03
CA ALA A 197 -8.48 -13.28 12.29
C ALA A 197 -8.29 -14.13 11.02
N ASP A 198 -8.96 -13.76 9.92
CA ASP A 198 -8.90 -14.49 8.65
C ASP A 198 -7.74 -14.06 7.73
N TRP A 199 -6.91 -13.12 8.17
CA TRP A 199 -5.86 -12.52 7.35
C TRP A 199 -4.47 -12.76 7.93
N PRO A 200 -3.49 -13.14 7.09
CA PRO A 200 -2.10 -13.07 7.51
C PRO A 200 -1.60 -11.63 7.54
N LEU A 201 -0.62 -11.35 8.40
CA LEU A 201 -0.04 -10.02 8.56
C LEU A 201 1.40 -9.93 8.03
N MET A 202 1.69 -8.89 7.23
CA MET A 202 3.06 -8.61 6.78
C MET A 202 3.22 -7.13 6.39
N GLY A 203 4.20 -6.46 6.99
CA GLY A 203 4.36 -5.00 6.88
C GLY A 203 3.26 -4.26 7.63
N THR A 204 3.29 -2.94 7.58
CA THR A 204 2.44 -2.06 8.36
C THR A 204 1.81 -0.95 7.53
N PHE A 205 0.63 -0.51 7.98
CA PHE A 205 -0.08 0.68 7.53
C PHE A 205 0.26 1.84 8.45
N CYS A 206 0.59 2.99 7.87
CA CYS A 206 1.05 4.15 8.60
C CYS A 206 0.44 5.45 8.06
N GLY A 207 0.30 6.42 8.95
CA GLY A 207 -0.03 7.81 8.66
C GLY A 207 1.17 8.73 8.85
N VAL A 208 1.07 9.95 8.34
CA VAL A 208 2.16 10.94 8.41
C VAL A 208 1.74 12.11 9.30
N ASP A 209 2.46 12.29 10.41
CA ASP A 209 2.23 13.37 11.37
C ASP A 209 2.93 14.67 10.97
N VAL A 210 4.17 14.53 10.47
CA VAL A 210 4.99 15.66 10.03
C VAL A 210 5.59 15.30 8.69
N CYS A 211 5.23 16.05 7.66
CA CYS A 211 5.78 15.88 6.32
C CYS A 211 7.23 16.38 6.26
N GLY A 212 8.06 15.68 5.49
CA GLY A 212 9.44 16.05 5.22
C GLY A 212 9.98 15.30 4.01
N THR A 213 11.14 15.73 3.52
CA THR A 213 11.84 14.99 2.46
C THR A 213 12.67 13.88 3.08
N ILE A 214 12.50 12.66 2.57
CA ILE A 214 13.29 11.50 2.97
C ILE A 214 14.09 10.99 1.77
N LYS A 215 15.22 10.34 2.02
CA LYS A 215 16.03 9.68 1.00
C LYS A 215 16.52 8.32 1.50
N VAL A 216 16.88 7.45 0.55
CA VAL A 216 17.53 6.18 0.87
C VAL A 216 18.80 6.45 1.68
N GLY A 217 18.94 5.73 2.80
CA GLY A 217 20.06 5.89 3.73
C GLY A 217 19.75 6.80 4.94
N ASP A 218 18.62 7.50 4.96
CA ASP A 218 18.20 8.21 6.17
C ASP A 218 17.95 7.24 7.33
N ALA A 219 18.31 7.67 8.54
CA ALA A 219 18.11 6.89 9.75
C ALA A 219 16.63 6.78 10.09
N VAL A 220 16.22 5.60 10.56
CA VAL A 220 14.89 5.34 11.12
C VAL A 220 15.02 5.20 12.64
N ARG A 221 14.23 5.97 13.39
CA ARG A 221 14.28 6.02 14.86
C ARG A 221 12.87 5.85 15.43
N GLY A 222 12.64 4.77 16.15
CA GLY A 222 11.40 4.51 16.90
C GLY A 222 11.49 4.93 18.35
#